data_AF-S6AFA9-F1
#
_entry.id   AF-S6AFA9-F1
#
_cell.length_a   1.000
_cell.length_b   1.000
_cell.length_c   1.000
_cell.angle_alpha   90.00
_cell.angle_beta   90.00
_cell.angle_gamma   90.00
#
_symmetry.space_group_name_H-M   'P 1'
#
loop_
_entity.id
_entity.type
_entity.pdbx_description
1 polymer ?
#
loop_
_entity_poly.entity_id
_entity_poly.type
_entity_poly.pdbx_seq_one_letter_code
_entity_poly.pdbx_strand_id
1 'polypeptide(L)'
;MTVPYERTRAVIQTGEFLKRLEQDVSLSEDIRGMANQLLRHYPSKAEVLLQGLLEESRPADVRISPFFSSSPTYHPMEPPIVSRVWRSLRRKVALSLFS
;
A
#
# COMPACT_ATOMS: atom_id res chain seq x y z
N MET A 1 -6.06 14.70 9.06
CA MET A 1 -4.89 14.31 8.25
C MET A 1 -5.01 12.82 7.97
N THR A 2 -5.00 12.40 6.71
CA THR A 2 -4.96 10.97 6.32
C THR A 2 -3.51 10.54 6.15
N VAL A 3 -3.16 9.31 6.53
CA VAL A 3 -1.80 8.78 6.38
C VAL A 3 -1.63 7.94 5.10
N PRO A 4 -0.39 7.67 4.64
CA PRO A 4 -0.16 7.04 3.33
C PRO A 4 -0.87 5.69 3.13
N TYR A 5 -0.85 4.80 4.13
CA TYR A 5 -1.57 3.52 4.02
C TYR A 5 -3.09 3.70 3.95
N GLU A 6 -3.65 4.72 4.62
CA GLU A 6 -5.09 5.00 4.58
C GLU A 6 -5.50 5.46 3.18
N ARG A 7 -4.70 6.33 2.56
CA ARG A 7 -4.90 6.77 1.17
C ARG A 7 -4.75 5.60 0.20
N THR A 8 -3.71 4.79 0.33
CA THR A 8 -3.51 3.56 -0.46
C THR A 8 -4.74 2.66 -0.38
N ARG A 9 -5.22 2.38 0.85
CA ARG A 9 -6.40 1.54 1.07
C ARG A 9 -7.65 2.14 0.44
N ALA A 10 -7.90 3.43 0.63
CA ALA A 10 -9.08 4.10 0.11
C ALA A 10 -9.14 4.07 -1.43
N VAL A 11 -8.00 4.31 -2.10
CA VAL A 11 -7.91 4.27 -3.57
C VAL A 11 -8.16 2.84 -4.06
N ILE A 12 -7.51 1.83 -3.49
CA ILE A 12 -7.71 0.43 -3.88
C ILE A 12 -9.19 0.02 -3.70
N GLN A 13 -9.78 0.31 -2.54
CA GLN A 13 -11.16 -0.06 -2.24
C GLN A 13 -12.16 0.65 -3.15
N THR A 14 -11.89 1.89 -3.54
CA THR A 14 -12.73 2.63 -4.50
C THR A 14 -12.68 1.95 -5.86
N GLY A 15 -11.49 1.57 -6.35
CA GLY A 15 -11.37 0.81 -7.60
C GLY A 15 -12.12 -0.53 -7.58
N GLU A 16 -12.05 -1.26 -6.45
CA GLU A 16 -12.84 -2.49 -6.27
C GLU A 16 -14.35 -2.24 -6.22
N PHE A 17 -14.77 -1.14 -5.60
CA PHE A 17 -16.18 -0.73 -5.56
C PHE A 17 -16.70 -0.38 -6.96
N LEU A 18 -15.94 0.38 -7.75
CA LEU A 18 -16.31 0.71 -9.13
C LEU A 18 -16.46 -0.55 -10.00
N LYS A 19 -15.57 -1.55 -9.83
CA LYS A 19 -15.72 -2.85 -10.50
C LYS A 19 -17.00 -3.59 -10.12
N ARG A 20 -17.38 -3.53 -8.84
CA ARG A 20 -18.65 -4.11 -8.38
C ARG A 20 -19.84 -3.41 -9.02
N LEU A 21 -19.83 -2.07 -9.08
CA LEU A 21 -20.90 -1.31 -9.74
C LEU A 21 -20.99 -1.61 -11.24
N GLU A 22 -19.86 -1.68 -11.94
CA GLU A 22 -19.81 -2.01 -13.37
C GLU A 22 -20.48 -3.36 -13.67
N GLN A 23 -20.31 -4.34 -12.78
CA GLN A 23 -20.76 -5.72 -12.97
C GLN A 23 -22.16 -6.00 -12.41
N ASP A 24 -22.75 -5.05 -11.68
CA ASP A 24 -24.04 -5.23 -11.02
C ASP A 24 -25.21 -5.02 -12.00
N VAL A 25 -25.81 -6.13 -12.43
CA VAL A 25 -26.95 -6.16 -13.36
C VAL A 25 -28.24 -5.57 -12.79
N SER A 26 -28.32 -5.35 -11.47
CA SER A 26 -29.48 -4.70 -10.83
C SER A 26 -29.46 -3.18 -10.98
N LEU A 27 -28.30 -2.58 -11.32
CA LEU A 27 -28.16 -1.15 -11.55
C LEU A 27 -28.62 -0.74 -12.95
N SER A 28 -28.84 0.55 -13.17
CA SER A 28 -29.12 1.07 -14.51
C SER A 28 -27.87 1.00 -15.41
N GLU A 29 -28.09 0.99 -16.72
CA GLU A 29 -26.99 1.04 -17.70
C GLU A 29 -26.13 2.29 -17.54
N ASP A 30 -26.74 3.43 -17.22
CA ASP A 30 -26.03 4.70 -16.98
C ASP A 30 -25.02 4.59 -15.83
N ILE A 31 -25.41 3.95 -14.71
CA ILE A 31 -24.53 3.80 -13.54
C ILE A 31 -23.38 2.86 -13.88
N ARG A 32 -23.66 1.71 -14.52
CA ARG A 32 -22.61 0.79 -14.97
C ARG A 32 -21.66 1.45 -15.96
N GLY A 33 -22.20 2.21 -16.91
CA GLY A 33 -21.45 2.96 -17.91
C GLY A 33 -20.52 4.00 -17.29
N MET A 34 -21.00 4.74 -16.28
CA MET A 34 -20.18 5.69 -15.53
C MET A 34 -19.06 4.99 -14.76
N ALA A 35 -19.34 3.86 -14.10
CA ALA A 35 -18.31 3.07 -13.43
C ALA A 35 -17.24 2.57 -14.43
N ASN A 36 -17.66 2.06 -15.59
CA ASN A 36 -16.73 1.66 -16.67
C ASN A 36 -15.86 2.83 -17.14
N GLN A 37 -16.45 4.01 -17.36
CA GLN A 37 -15.70 5.20 -17.78
C GLN A 37 -14.65 5.63 -16.75
N LEU A 38 -15.00 5.64 -15.46
CA LEU A 38 -14.06 5.95 -14.38
C LEU A 38 -12.92 4.92 -14.32
N LEU A 39 -13.23 3.63 -14.47
CA LEU A 39 -12.24 2.54 -14.42
C LEU A 39 -11.16 2.64 -15.50
N ARG A 40 -11.43 3.27 -16.66
CA ARG A 40 -10.45 3.42 -17.77
C ARG A 40 -9.19 4.18 -17.37
N HIS A 41 -9.31 5.08 -16.40
CA HIS A 41 -8.21 5.93 -15.94
C HIS A 41 -7.95 5.77 -14.44
N TYR A 42 -8.63 4.84 -13.79
CA TYR A 42 -8.44 4.57 -12.37
C TYR A 42 -7.19 3.71 -12.17
N PRO A 43 -6.30 4.06 -11.22
CA PRO A 43 -5.10 3.26 -11.00
C PRO A 43 -5.46 1.87 -10.49
N SER A 44 -4.79 0.87 -11.04
CA SER A 44 -4.85 -0.50 -10.53
C SER A 44 -4.19 -0.61 -9.16
N LYS A 45 -4.58 -1.63 -8.38
CA LYS A 45 -3.94 -1.95 -7.10
C LYS A 45 -2.42 -2.09 -7.23
N ALA A 46 -1.94 -2.69 -8.32
CA ALA A 46 -0.52 -2.87 -8.56
C ALA A 46 0.21 -1.53 -8.74
N GLU A 47 -0.37 -0.61 -9.52
CA GLU A 47 0.21 0.73 -9.74
C GLU A 47 0.27 1.55 -8.45
N VAL A 48 -0.81 1.53 -7.64
CA VAL A 48 -0.83 2.25 -6.35
C VAL A 48 0.27 1.72 -5.41
N LEU A 49 0.40 0.40 -5.28
CA LEU A 49 1.40 -0.21 -4.39
C LEU A 49 2.83 -0.01 -4.92
N LEU A 50 3.04 -0.10 -6.24
CA LEU A 50 4.32 0.17 -6.87
C LEU A 50 4.75 1.62 -6.63
N GLN A 51 3.83 2.57 -6.79
CA GLN A 51 4.11 3.98 -6.51
C GLN A 51 4.53 4.20 -5.05
N GLY A 52 3.82 3.58 -4.10
CA GLY A 52 4.20 3.64 -2.69
C GLY A 52 5.59 3.05 -2.42
N LEU A 53 5.94 1.92 -3.06
CA LEU A 53 7.26 1.32 -2.97
C LEU A 53 8.36 2.25 -3.50
N LEU A 54 8.13 2.88 -4.65
CA LEU A 54 9.08 3.83 -5.24
C LEU A 54 9.32 5.03 -4.31
N GLU A 55 8.26 5.57 -3.70
CA GLU A 55 8.35 6.70 -2.77
C GLU A 55 9.07 6.33 -1.46
N GLU A 56 8.78 5.15 -0.90
CA GLU A 56 9.39 4.64 0.32
C GLU A 56 10.88 4.30 0.14
N SER A 57 11.27 3.86 -1.07
CA SER A 57 12.65 3.51 -1.43
C SER A 57 13.58 4.70 -1.61
N ARG A 58 13.06 5.94 -1.65
CA ARG A 58 13.87 7.15 -1.74
C ARG A 58 14.78 7.30 -0.50
N PRO A 59 16.02 7.77 -0.68
CA PRO A 59 16.91 7.99 0.44
C PRO A 59 16.34 9.04 1.41
N ALA A 60 16.57 8.83 2.70
CA ALA A 60 15.84 9.52 3.77
C ALA A 60 16.09 11.04 3.81
N ASP A 61 17.21 11.49 3.25
CA ASP A 61 17.63 12.88 3.09
C ASP A 61 16.81 13.66 2.05
N VAL A 62 16.18 12.96 1.09
CA VAL A 62 15.32 13.56 0.04
C VAL A 62 13.87 13.06 0.15
N ARG A 63 13.57 12.16 1.09
CA ARG A 63 12.25 11.54 1.23
C ARG A 63 11.25 12.49 1.86
N ILE A 64 10.47 13.16 1.01
CA ILE A 64 9.18 13.75 1.38
C ILE A 64 8.25 12.61 1.83
N SER A 65 7.36 12.86 2.80
CA SER A 65 6.35 11.89 3.22
C SER A 65 5.66 11.28 2.00
N PRO A 66 5.62 9.94 1.87
CA PRO A 66 5.08 9.31 0.68
C PRO A 66 3.59 9.64 0.55
N PHE A 67 3.12 9.74 -0.69
CA PHE A 67 1.70 9.89 -1.01
C PHE A 67 0.95 8.56 -0.82
N PHE A 68 1.53 7.46 -1.31
CA PHE A 68 1.03 6.11 -1.10
C PHE A 68 1.99 5.29 -0.25
N SER A 69 1.49 4.29 0.47
CA SER A 69 2.32 3.24 1.03
C SER A 69 2.38 2.01 0.11
N SER A 70 3.50 1.29 0.15
CA SER A 70 3.64 -0.04 -0.48
C SER A 70 2.75 -1.10 0.16
N SER A 71 2.11 -0.78 1.28
CA SER A 71 1.12 -1.62 1.94
C SER A 71 -0.20 -0.87 2.22
N PRO A 72 -1.37 -1.48 1.96
CA PRO A 72 -2.67 -0.89 2.30
C PRO A 72 -3.03 -1.08 3.78
N THR A 73 -2.24 -1.85 4.53
CA THR A 73 -2.45 -2.11 5.95
C THR A 73 -1.50 -1.30 6.80
N TYR A 74 -1.96 -0.94 8.00
CA TYR A 74 -1.06 -0.37 8.99
C TYR A 74 0.03 -1.39 9.32
N HIS A 75 1.25 -1.10 8.93
CA HIS A 75 2.43 -1.67 9.55
C HIS A 75 2.99 -0.62 10.49
N PRO A 76 3.15 -0.91 11.79
CA PRO A 76 3.96 -0.08 12.65
C PRO A 76 5.33 0.02 11.96
N MET A 77 5.74 1.23 11.59
CA MET A 77 7.07 1.47 11.02
C MET A 77 8.08 0.86 11.99
N GLU A 78 8.75 -0.25 11.62
CA GLU A 78 9.93 -0.66 12.36
C GLU A 78 10.93 0.50 12.25
N PRO A 79 11.30 1.16 13.35
CA PRO A 79 12.18 2.30 13.27
C PRO A 79 13.49 1.89 12.58
N PRO A 80 13.98 2.69 11.61
CA PRO A 80 15.12 2.32 10.75
C PRO A 80 16.41 2.02 11.53
N ILE A 81 16.48 2.43 12.80
CA ILE A 81 17.63 2.25 13.69
C ILE A 81 17.65 0.85 14.34
N VAL A 82 16.49 0.25 14.58
CA VAL A 82 16.38 -0.93 15.46
C VAL A 82 16.61 -2.24 14.69
N SER A 83 16.36 -2.26 13.37
CA SER A 83 16.45 -3.48 12.57
C SER A 83 17.89 -3.95 12.28
N ARG A 84 18.93 -3.11 12.45
CA ARG A 84 20.34 -3.52 12.34
C ARG A 84 20.86 -4.15 13.63
N VAL A 85 20.48 -3.59 14.78
CA VAL A 85 20.94 -4.06 16.10
C VAL A 85 20.29 -5.40 16.46
N TRP A 86 18.98 -5.55 16.23
CA TRP A 86 18.24 -6.76 16.60
C TRP A 86 18.51 -7.95 15.66
N ARG A 87 18.85 -7.71 14.39
CA ARG A 87 19.32 -8.78 13.47
C ARG A 87 20.69 -9.34 13.88
N SER A 88 21.56 -8.54 14.48
CA SER A 88 22.86 -8.98 15.01
C SER A 88 22.70 -9.76 16.32
N LEU A 89 21.81 -9.29 17.21
CA LEU A 89 21.49 -9.97 18.47
C LEU A 89 20.82 -11.34 18.26
N ARG A 90 19.88 -11.47 17.31
CA ARG A 90 19.26 -12.78 16.98
C ARG A 90 20.25 -13.83 16.48
N ARG A 91 21.33 -13.42 15.78
CA ARG A 91 22.38 -14.37 15.36
C ARG A 91 23.28 -14.81 16.51
N LYS A 92 23.55 -13.94 17.50
CA LYS A 92 24.36 -14.29 18.67
C LYS A 92 23.63 -15.23 19.64
N VAL A 93 22.33 -15.03 19.84
CA VAL A 93 21.53 -15.90 20.74
C VAL A 93 21.28 -17.28 20.13
N ALA A 94 21.21 -17.41 18.80
CA ALA A 94 21.08 -18.72 18.14
C ALA A 94 22.36 -19.58 18.21
N LEU A 95 23.54 -18.97 18.38
CA LEU A 95 24.82 -19.68 18.49
C LEU A 95 25.18 -20.11 19.93
N SER A 96 24.42 -19.68 20.94
CA SER A 96 24.66 -20.03 22.35
C SER A 96 23.75 -21.15 22.88
N LEU A 97 22.96 -21.81 22.02
CA LEU A 97 22.08 -22.92 22.39
C LEU A 97 22.50 -24.26 21.74
N PHE A 98 23.67 -24.31 21.10
CA PHE A 98 24.29 -25.52 20.54
C PHE A 98 25.81 -25.55 20.85
N SER A 99 26.17 -25.39 22.12
CA SER A 99 27.47 -25.83 22.67
C SER A 99 27.26 -26.45 24.04
#